data_AF-A0A7R9XTV4-F1
#
_entry.id   AF-A0A7R9XTV4-F1
#
_cell.length_a   1.000
_cell.length_b   1.000
_cell.length_c   1.000
_cell.angle_alpha   90.00
_cell.angle_beta   90.00
_cell.angle_gamma   90.00
#
_symmetry.space_group_name_H-M   'P 1'
#
loop_
_entity.id
_entity.type
_entity.pdbx_description
1 polymer ?
#
loop_
_entity_poly.entity_id
_entity_poly.type
_entity_poly.pdbx_seq_one_letter_code
_entity_poly.pdbx_strand_id
1 'polypeptide(L)'
;MANKQRGGWSRATKRRALLFVLALAAFLAFGRRSATGGGDVLEERRETKNERRATLEENDGRAENDGLVADARGGDGSVAVAAAPATLVLIIGQPRGGDIAWKSFETHVYRRFNATVATVFPCAKKTAAASPKTRIERLATYDWCFDEPDDWSVHIDAVDCSRTIDPATSRPYNKSVANNWREFYCDATKEPSLALLGGLHDCILGNPRYACRDATSGGGGRNKKVKGGWNATRAAGGNRTHRTGCRREKPMGSGAIIASMRLMALEKIAALGLAEKFSQMILTRADYVYLKPPRHPVAMRDANVVHIPDGENWGGVTDRYGAGSTPAMLKYLRWGESYACDANRTAHDMNVSNGPEVSLDRYLRYVGMDVDACEATMFTVRRSSGEDPYSWRKGTRVAALARFGLLAKYTTEYKRALKNVGYDPNDLVSALDAFAALP
;
A
#
# COMPACT_ATOMS: atom_id res chain seq x y z
N MET A 1 60.80 40.39 12.24
CA MET A 1 61.22 39.31 11.32
C MET A 1 60.44 38.06 11.68
N ALA A 2 59.60 37.57 10.76
CA ALA A 2 58.60 36.54 11.02
C ALA A 2 59.21 35.12 10.94
N ASN A 3 58.96 34.30 11.96
CA ASN A 3 59.37 32.90 12.01
C ASN A 3 58.16 31.99 11.71
N LYS A 4 58.24 31.20 10.64
CA LYS A 4 57.12 30.42 10.07
C LYS A 4 57.31 28.95 10.43
N GLN A 5 56.62 28.46 11.46
CA GLN A 5 56.60 27.03 11.80
C GLN A 5 55.77 26.24 10.78
N ARG A 6 56.38 25.23 10.14
CA ARG A 6 55.69 24.23 9.32
C ARG A 6 55.37 23.00 10.18
N GLY A 7 54.09 22.80 10.50
CA GLY A 7 53.60 21.60 11.19
C GLY A 7 53.48 20.40 10.24
N GLY A 8 54.28 19.36 10.48
CA GLY A 8 54.19 18.09 9.75
C GLY A 8 53.06 17.21 10.27
N TRP A 9 52.33 16.54 9.37
CA TRP A 9 51.27 15.61 9.73
C TRP A 9 51.83 14.33 10.36
N SER A 10 51.17 13.87 11.43
CA SER A 10 51.52 12.62 12.12
C SER A 10 51.35 11.40 11.19
N ARG A 11 52.12 10.34 11.46
CA ARG A 11 52.05 9.08 10.69
C ARG A 11 50.64 8.46 10.72
N ALA A 12 49.87 8.68 11.78
CA ALA A 12 48.49 8.20 11.88
C ALA A 12 47.56 8.91 10.89
N THR A 13 47.72 10.22 10.72
CA THR A 13 46.93 11.00 9.75
C THR A 13 47.27 10.61 8.31
N LYS A 14 48.55 10.32 8.00
CA LYS A 14 48.97 9.82 6.68
C LYS A 14 48.39 8.43 6.37
N ARG A 15 48.33 7.52 7.36
CA ARG A 15 47.72 6.19 7.18
C ARG A 15 46.21 6.25 6.94
N ARG A 16 45.48 7.13 7.64
CA ARG A 16 44.04 7.32 7.41
C ARG A 16 43.75 7.92 6.04
N ALA A 17 44.56 8.89 5.59
CA ALA A 17 44.44 9.45 4.25
C ALA A 17 44.69 8.39 3.16
N LEU A 18 45.69 7.52 3.34
CA LEU A 18 45.99 6.45 2.39
C LEU A 18 44.85 5.42 2.30
N LEU A 19 44.27 5.02 3.43
CA LEU A 19 43.12 4.09 3.45
C LEU A 19 41.89 4.69 2.77
N PHE A 20 41.67 6.00 2.94
CA PHE A 20 40.57 6.70 2.28
C PHE A 20 40.75 6.75 0.75
N VAL A 21 41.97 7.00 0.28
CA VAL A 21 42.30 7.00 -1.16
C VAL A 21 42.14 5.60 -1.76
N LEU A 22 42.55 4.54 -1.06
CA LEU A 22 42.38 3.16 -1.53
C LEU A 22 40.90 2.74 -1.57
N ALA A 23 40.09 3.14 -0.59
CA ALA A 23 38.65 2.89 -0.60
C ALA A 23 37.94 3.63 -1.75
N LEU A 24 38.34 4.87 -2.03
CA LEU A 24 37.80 5.65 -3.15
C LEU A 24 38.19 5.05 -4.51
N ALA A 25 39.43 4.55 -4.65
CA ALA A 25 39.89 3.88 -5.85
C ALA A 25 39.15 2.55 -6.11
N ALA A 26 38.88 1.77 -5.06
CA ALA A 26 38.09 0.54 -5.15
C ALA A 26 36.63 0.83 -5.56
N PHE A 27 36.04 1.90 -5.03
CA PHE A 27 34.67 2.32 -5.37
C PHE A 27 34.57 2.76 -6.85
N LEU A 28 35.55 3.51 -7.34
CA LEU A 28 35.61 3.93 -8.75
C LEU A 28 35.89 2.77 -9.71
N ALA A 29 36.68 1.77 -9.30
CA ALA A 29 36.93 0.56 -10.07
C ALA A 29 35.68 -0.33 -10.18
N PHE A 30 34.88 -0.42 -9.10
CA PHE A 30 33.63 -1.20 -9.09
C PHE A 30 32.53 -0.51 -9.91
N GLY A 31 32.45 0.83 -9.87
CA GLY A 31 31.52 1.61 -10.68
C GLY A 31 31.73 1.48 -12.20
N ARG A 32 32.98 1.25 -12.65
CA ARG A 32 33.28 1.08 -14.08
C ARG A 32 32.90 -0.31 -14.65
N ARG A 33 32.75 -1.34 -13.81
CA ARG A 33 32.39 -2.70 -14.28
C ARG A 33 30.87 -2.90 -14.48
N SER A 34 30.02 -2.02 -13.96
CA SER A 34 28.56 -2.11 -14.12
C SER A 34 28.00 -1.34 -15.32
N ALA A 35 28.83 -0.62 -16.08
CA ALA A 35 28.37 0.27 -17.15
C ALA A 35 28.32 -0.36 -18.56
N THR A 36 28.81 -1.58 -18.75
CA THR A 36 28.94 -2.19 -20.10
C THR A 36 28.10 -3.44 -20.32
N GLY A 37 27.11 -3.73 -19.46
CA GLY A 37 26.25 -4.93 -19.60
C GLY A 37 24.75 -4.71 -19.34
N GLY A 38 24.30 -3.46 -19.20
CA GLY A 38 22.91 -3.13 -18.85
C GLY A 38 22.11 -2.43 -19.95
N GLY A 39 22.75 -2.01 -21.04
CA GLY A 39 22.09 -1.29 -22.15
C GLY A 39 21.16 -2.19 -22.95
N ASP A 40 21.68 -3.31 -23.43
CA ASP A 40 20.95 -4.20 -24.36
C ASP A 40 19.69 -4.81 -23.75
N VAL A 41 19.71 -5.16 -22.46
CA VAL A 41 18.54 -5.71 -21.74
C VAL A 41 17.45 -4.65 -21.48
N LEU A 42 17.84 -3.37 -21.36
CA LEU A 42 16.89 -2.27 -21.18
C LEU A 42 16.26 -1.83 -22.51
N GLU A 43 16.99 -1.94 -23.60
CA GLU A 43 16.55 -1.60 -24.96
C GLU A 43 15.61 -2.69 -25.51
N GLU A 44 15.97 -3.97 -25.35
CA GLU A 44 15.12 -5.12 -25.70
C GLU A 44 13.80 -5.13 -24.89
N ARG A 45 13.83 -4.73 -23.61
CA ARG A 45 12.63 -4.52 -22.77
C ARG A 45 11.77 -3.33 -23.20
N ARG A 46 12.37 -2.29 -23.80
CA ARG A 46 11.63 -1.13 -24.33
C ARG A 46 10.92 -1.49 -25.63
N GLU A 47 11.58 -2.25 -26.49
CA GLU A 47 11.01 -2.70 -27.76
C GLU A 47 9.84 -3.67 -27.54
N THR A 48 10.01 -4.72 -26.73
CA THR A 48 8.91 -5.64 -26.40
C THR A 48 7.75 -4.97 -25.64
N LYS A 49 8.03 -3.93 -24.83
CA LYS A 49 6.98 -3.14 -24.15
C LYS A 49 6.22 -2.23 -25.13
N ASN A 50 6.91 -1.64 -26.11
CA ASN A 50 6.29 -0.80 -27.13
C ASN A 50 5.45 -1.63 -28.11
N GLU A 51 5.90 -2.82 -28.48
CA GLU A 51 5.15 -3.75 -29.34
C GLU A 51 3.86 -4.26 -28.67
N ARG A 52 3.93 -4.62 -27.38
CA ARG A 52 2.73 -5.01 -26.59
C ARG A 52 1.78 -3.85 -26.35
N ARG A 53 2.31 -2.63 -26.22
CA ARG A 53 1.49 -1.41 -26.08
C ARG A 53 0.77 -1.04 -27.38
N ALA A 54 1.46 -1.15 -28.52
CA ALA A 54 0.85 -0.89 -29.83
C ALA A 54 -0.30 -1.86 -30.13
N THR A 55 -0.13 -3.14 -29.81
CA THR A 55 -1.19 -4.17 -30.00
C THR A 55 -2.38 -4.01 -29.04
N LEU A 56 -2.20 -3.38 -27.87
CA LEU A 56 -3.30 -3.09 -26.94
C LEU A 56 -4.03 -1.78 -27.30
N GLU A 57 -3.29 -0.73 -27.69
CA GLU A 57 -3.88 0.55 -28.14
C GLU A 57 -4.67 0.38 -29.46
N GLU A 58 -4.26 -0.51 -30.36
CA GLU A 58 -5.00 -0.83 -31.59
C GLU A 58 -6.32 -1.56 -31.31
N ASN A 59 -6.40 -2.34 -30.22
CA ASN A 59 -7.62 -3.03 -29.82
C ASN A 59 -8.60 -2.13 -29.04
N ASP A 60 -8.10 -1.16 -28.25
CA ASP A 60 -8.94 -0.21 -27.51
C ASP A 60 -9.45 0.92 -28.42
N GLY A 61 -8.63 1.39 -29.38
CA GLY A 61 -9.02 2.43 -30.35
C GLY A 61 -10.08 2.01 -31.35
N ARG A 62 -10.29 0.70 -31.54
CA ARG A 62 -11.38 0.15 -32.37
C ARG A 62 -12.74 0.17 -31.65
N ALA A 63 -12.75 0.22 -30.31
CA ALA A 63 -13.97 0.24 -29.53
C ALA A 63 -14.57 1.66 -29.35
N GLU A 64 -13.79 2.72 -29.59
CA GLU A 64 -14.26 4.11 -29.38
C GLU A 64 -14.94 4.75 -30.61
N ASN A 65 -14.89 4.13 -31.81
CA ASN A 65 -15.45 4.72 -33.04
C ASN A 65 -16.78 4.11 -33.53
N ASP A 66 -17.30 3.05 -32.93
CA ASP A 66 -18.55 2.39 -33.37
C ASP A 66 -19.78 2.85 -32.57
N GLY A 67 -19.98 4.16 -32.46
CA GLY A 67 -21.09 4.71 -31.69
C GLY A 67 -21.60 6.04 -32.22
N LEU A 68 -22.15 6.06 -33.46
CA LEU A 68 -23.25 6.93 -33.92
C LEU A 68 -23.38 6.91 -35.46
N VAL A 69 -23.94 5.84 -36.04
CA VAL A 69 -24.75 5.96 -37.26
C VAL A 69 -25.87 4.92 -37.16
N ALA A 70 -27.10 5.40 -36.97
CA ALA A 70 -28.29 4.60 -37.18
C ALA A 70 -28.50 4.44 -38.69
N ASP A 71 -28.48 3.21 -39.19
CA ASP A 71 -29.19 2.91 -40.44
C ASP A 71 -29.88 1.55 -40.35
N ALA A 72 -31.16 1.57 -40.70
CA ALA A 72 -32.06 0.44 -40.62
C ALA A 72 -32.01 -0.30 -41.95
N ARG A 73 -31.45 -1.52 -41.97
CA ARG A 73 -31.82 -2.59 -42.91
C ARG A 73 -31.19 -3.92 -42.48
N GLY A 74 -32.04 -4.95 -42.48
CA GLY A 74 -31.78 -6.26 -41.90
C GLY A 74 -30.63 -7.04 -42.53
N GLY A 75 -30.00 -7.82 -41.67
CA GLY A 75 -29.03 -8.87 -42.00
C GLY A 75 -28.76 -9.67 -40.73
N ASP A 76 -29.27 -10.88 -40.68
CA ASP A 76 -29.02 -11.88 -39.66
C ASP A 76 -27.51 -12.18 -39.57
N GLY A 77 -26.96 -12.00 -38.39
CA GLY A 77 -25.53 -11.99 -38.14
C GLY A 77 -25.25 -11.43 -36.75
N SER A 78 -25.86 -12.01 -35.72
CA SER A 78 -25.56 -11.64 -34.33
C SER A 78 -24.12 -12.04 -34.00
N VAL A 79 -23.17 -11.16 -34.29
CA VAL A 79 -21.89 -11.19 -33.60
C VAL A 79 -22.21 -10.95 -32.14
N ALA A 80 -22.09 -11.99 -31.31
CA ALA A 80 -22.33 -11.88 -29.89
C ALA A 80 -21.35 -10.82 -29.34
N VAL A 81 -21.83 -9.61 -29.07
CA VAL A 81 -21.08 -8.59 -28.37
C VAL A 81 -20.71 -9.21 -27.03
N ALA A 82 -19.43 -9.50 -26.81
CA ALA A 82 -18.97 -10.11 -25.59
C ALA A 82 -19.48 -9.27 -24.41
N ALA A 83 -20.27 -9.88 -23.53
CA ALA A 83 -20.85 -9.19 -22.39
C ALA A 83 -19.73 -8.51 -21.58
N ALA A 84 -19.99 -7.27 -21.15
CA ALA A 84 -19.02 -6.52 -20.34
C ALA A 84 -18.59 -7.35 -19.12
N PRO A 85 -17.30 -7.34 -18.76
CA PRO A 85 -16.79 -8.17 -17.67
C PRO A 85 -17.45 -7.80 -16.35
N ALA A 86 -17.95 -8.81 -15.62
CA ALA A 86 -18.51 -8.62 -14.30
C ALA A 86 -17.40 -8.21 -13.33
N THR A 87 -17.48 -6.97 -12.82
CA THR A 87 -16.42 -6.35 -12.02
C THR A 87 -16.85 -6.16 -10.57
N LEU A 88 -16.04 -6.65 -9.63
CA LEU A 88 -16.18 -6.33 -8.20
C LEU A 88 -15.17 -5.26 -7.79
N VAL A 89 -15.65 -4.10 -7.32
CA VAL A 89 -14.80 -3.06 -6.74
C VAL A 89 -14.81 -3.17 -5.23
N LEU A 90 -13.64 -3.37 -4.64
CA LEU A 90 -13.37 -3.44 -3.21
C LEU A 90 -12.83 -2.09 -2.74
N ILE A 91 -13.57 -1.42 -1.86
CA ILE A 91 -13.17 -0.13 -1.29
C ILE A 91 -12.77 -0.34 0.16
N ILE A 92 -11.47 -0.27 0.43
CA ILE A 92 -10.92 -0.48 1.78
C ILE A 92 -10.65 0.85 2.49
N GLY A 93 -10.75 0.84 3.82
CA GLY A 93 -10.36 1.97 4.66
C GLY A 93 -11.53 2.58 5.41
N GLN A 94 -11.79 3.86 5.17
CA GLN A 94 -12.90 4.61 5.75
C GLN A 94 -13.49 5.50 4.65
N PRO A 95 -14.77 5.91 4.74
CA PRO A 95 -15.42 6.79 3.77
C PRO A 95 -14.89 8.23 3.94
N ARG A 96 -13.63 8.44 3.54
CA ARG A 96 -12.92 9.72 3.51
C ARG A 96 -13.01 10.33 2.11
N GLY A 97 -12.51 11.55 1.94
CA GLY A 97 -12.42 12.23 0.65
C GLY A 97 -13.62 13.11 0.27
N GLY A 98 -14.81 12.84 0.81
CA GLY A 98 -15.99 13.67 0.61
C GLY A 98 -16.64 13.52 -0.77
N ASP A 99 -17.70 14.28 -1.01
CA ASP A 99 -18.62 14.06 -2.13
C ASP A 99 -17.95 14.16 -3.51
N ILE A 100 -16.98 15.07 -3.67
CA ILE A 100 -16.21 15.19 -4.92
C ILE A 100 -15.43 13.91 -5.24
N ALA A 101 -14.75 13.33 -4.25
CA ALA A 101 -14.02 12.07 -4.44
C ALA A 101 -14.99 10.95 -4.84
N TRP A 102 -16.11 10.83 -4.12
CA TRP A 102 -17.09 9.77 -4.36
C TRP A 102 -17.82 9.88 -5.69
N LYS A 103 -18.13 11.10 -6.13
CA LYS A 103 -18.73 11.37 -7.44
C LYS A 103 -17.75 11.13 -8.59
N SER A 104 -16.48 11.46 -8.40
CA SER A 104 -15.44 11.11 -9.37
C SER A 104 -15.25 9.59 -9.49
N PHE A 105 -15.31 8.86 -8.37
CA PHE A 105 -15.33 7.40 -8.34
C PHE A 105 -16.56 6.84 -9.07
N GLU A 106 -17.74 7.40 -8.80
CA GLU A 106 -18.99 6.98 -9.45
C GLU A 106 -18.89 7.10 -10.98
N THR A 107 -18.29 8.20 -11.45
CA THR A 107 -18.15 8.52 -12.87
C THR A 107 -17.10 7.65 -13.56
N HIS A 108 -15.90 7.56 -12.99
CA HIS A 108 -14.73 7.01 -13.67
C HIS A 108 -14.42 5.56 -13.33
N VAL A 109 -15.02 5.00 -12.28
CA VAL A 109 -14.83 3.60 -11.88
C VAL A 109 -16.16 2.87 -11.88
N TYR A 110 -17.12 3.29 -11.05
CA TYR A 110 -18.37 2.55 -10.87
C TYR A 110 -19.14 2.36 -12.19
N ARG A 111 -19.45 3.46 -12.90
CA ARG A 111 -20.19 3.41 -14.17
C ARG A 111 -19.34 2.82 -15.30
N ARG A 112 -18.06 3.18 -15.39
CA ARG A 112 -17.16 2.75 -16.48
C ARG A 112 -16.99 1.23 -16.55
N PHE A 113 -16.94 0.57 -15.39
CA PHE A 113 -16.73 -0.87 -15.28
C PHE A 113 -18.02 -1.64 -14.96
N ASN A 114 -19.18 -0.98 -14.99
CA ASN A 114 -20.47 -1.54 -14.56
C ASN A 114 -20.34 -2.33 -13.24
N ALA A 115 -19.69 -1.69 -12.26
CA ALA A 115 -19.14 -2.40 -11.11
C ALA A 115 -20.19 -2.72 -10.05
N THR A 116 -20.06 -3.91 -9.46
CA THR A 116 -20.63 -4.18 -8.13
C THR A 116 -19.65 -3.68 -7.07
N VAL A 117 -20.13 -2.94 -6.07
CA VAL A 117 -19.25 -2.32 -5.06
C VAL A 117 -19.39 -3.05 -3.72
N ALA A 118 -18.24 -3.37 -3.12
CA ALA A 118 -18.11 -3.80 -1.75
C ALA A 118 -17.27 -2.78 -0.96
N THR A 119 -17.76 -2.38 0.21
CA THR A 119 -17.03 -1.50 1.14
C THR A 119 -16.53 -2.32 2.33
N VAL A 120 -15.29 -2.07 2.75
CA VAL A 120 -14.66 -2.66 3.95
C VAL A 120 -14.33 -1.52 4.89
N PHE A 121 -15.33 -1.09 5.65
CA PHE A 121 -15.27 0.07 6.54
C PHE A 121 -15.58 -0.29 8.00
N PRO A 122 -15.10 0.49 8.98
CA PRO A 122 -15.58 0.36 10.35
C PRO A 122 -17.09 0.58 10.42
N CYS A 123 -17.80 -0.21 11.23
CA CYS A 123 -19.23 -0.01 11.46
C CYS A 123 -19.48 1.38 12.07
N ALA A 124 -20.56 2.05 11.64
CA ALA A 124 -20.99 3.29 12.26
C ALA A 124 -21.29 3.05 13.76
N LYS A 125 -20.72 3.88 14.64
CA LYS A 125 -20.95 3.75 16.09
C LYS A 125 -22.44 3.90 16.39
N LYS A 126 -23.04 2.87 17.01
CA LYS A 126 -24.48 2.76 17.33
C LYS A 126 -25.06 3.90 18.18
N THR A 127 -24.24 4.78 18.76
CA THR A 127 -24.63 5.78 19.76
C THR A 127 -24.82 7.19 19.22
N ALA A 128 -24.46 7.47 17.97
CA ALA A 128 -24.89 8.68 17.28
C ALA A 128 -26.11 8.31 16.44
N ALA A 129 -27.18 9.12 16.48
CA ALA A 129 -28.30 8.99 15.54
C ALA A 129 -27.72 8.67 14.16
N ALA A 130 -28.08 7.50 13.61
CA ALA A 130 -27.34 6.87 12.51
C ALA A 130 -26.95 7.92 11.47
N SER A 131 -25.65 8.26 11.42
CA SER A 131 -25.17 9.24 10.46
C SER A 131 -25.65 8.82 9.08
N PRO A 132 -26.19 9.75 8.27
CA PRO A 132 -26.67 9.39 6.94
C PRO A 132 -25.58 8.65 6.17
N LYS A 133 -25.92 7.52 5.54
CA LYS A 133 -24.99 6.78 4.69
C LYS A 133 -24.37 7.74 3.68
N THR A 134 -23.05 7.71 3.58
CA THR A 134 -22.28 8.48 2.59
C THR A 134 -22.65 8.04 1.17
N ARG A 135 -22.31 8.85 0.15
CA ARG A 135 -22.59 8.49 -1.25
C ARG A 135 -21.98 7.13 -1.62
N ILE A 136 -20.75 6.90 -1.19
CA ILE A 136 -20.03 5.66 -1.52
C ILE A 136 -20.65 4.43 -0.84
N GLU A 137 -21.18 4.57 0.37
CA GLU A 137 -21.94 3.51 1.06
C GLU A 137 -23.31 3.25 0.43
N ARG A 138 -23.93 4.25 -0.22
CA ARG A 138 -25.17 4.06 -0.97
C ARG A 138 -24.95 3.35 -2.31
N LEU A 139 -23.77 3.47 -2.90
CA LEU A 139 -23.37 2.72 -4.10
C LEU A 139 -23.00 1.27 -3.78
N ALA A 140 -22.68 0.96 -2.52
CA ALA A 140 -22.23 -0.35 -2.11
C ALA A 140 -23.38 -1.38 -2.15
N THR A 141 -23.20 -2.43 -2.94
CA THR A 141 -24.04 -3.64 -2.90
C THR A 141 -23.71 -4.47 -1.67
N TYR A 142 -22.43 -4.50 -1.29
CA TYR A 142 -21.95 -5.18 -0.10
C TYR A 142 -21.37 -4.16 0.90
N ASP A 143 -21.94 -4.13 2.09
CA ASP A 143 -21.50 -3.30 3.21
C ASP A 143 -20.82 -4.22 4.24
N TRP A 144 -19.51 -4.47 4.06
CA TRP A 144 -18.73 -5.33 4.95
C TRP A 144 -18.16 -4.49 6.09
N CYS A 145 -19.07 -4.08 6.99
CA CYS A 145 -18.66 -3.35 8.16
C CYS A 145 -17.97 -4.26 9.20
N PHE A 146 -16.99 -3.72 9.92
CA PHE A 146 -16.30 -4.42 11.00
C PHE A 146 -16.12 -3.52 12.23
N ASP A 147 -15.95 -4.12 13.41
CA ASP A 147 -15.56 -3.39 14.61
C ASP A 147 -14.05 -3.12 14.57
N GLU A 148 -13.65 -1.85 14.54
CA GLU A 148 -12.23 -1.47 14.45
C GLU A 148 -11.46 -1.99 15.67
N PRO A 149 -10.50 -2.92 15.49
CA PRO A 149 -9.78 -3.48 16.61
C PRO A 149 -8.78 -2.47 17.17
N ASP A 150 -8.48 -2.57 18.47
CA ASP A 150 -7.38 -1.79 19.06
C ASP A 150 -6.01 -2.24 18.54
N ASP A 151 -5.92 -3.49 18.07
CA ASP A 151 -4.73 -4.14 17.52
C ASP A 151 -5.10 -4.78 16.18
N TRP A 152 -4.62 -4.21 15.09
CA TRP A 152 -4.91 -4.72 13.74
C TRP A 152 -4.25 -6.07 13.45
N SER A 153 -3.20 -6.44 14.19
CA SER A 153 -2.53 -7.72 13.97
C SER A 153 -3.42 -8.94 14.27
N VAL A 154 -4.52 -8.76 15.00
CA VAL A 154 -5.47 -9.84 15.33
C VAL A 154 -6.01 -10.57 14.10
N HIS A 155 -6.16 -9.88 12.97
CA HIS A 155 -6.63 -10.50 11.73
C HIS A 155 -5.53 -11.31 11.03
N ILE A 156 -4.28 -10.90 11.19
CA ILE A 156 -3.11 -11.64 10.69
C ILE A 156 -2.88 -12.87 11.57
N ASP A 157 -3.02 -12.75 12.89
CA ASP A 157 -2.93 -13.86 13.84
C ASP A 157 -4.00 -14.92 13.66
N ALA A 158 -5.17 -14.52 13.17
CA ALA A 158 -6.29 -15.42 12.94
C ALA A 158 -6.10 -16.33 11.71
N VAL A 159 -5.06 -16.11 10.89
CA VAL A 159 -4.80 -16.91 9.70
C VAL A 159 -4.37 -18.33 10.10
N ASP A 160 -5.17 -19.33 9.71
CA ASP A 160 -4.84 -20.74 9.90
C ASP A 160 -3.84 -21.22 8.85
N CYS A 161 -2.55 -21.07 9.16
CA CYS A 161 -1.47 -21.47 8.26
C CYS A 161 -1.44 -22.96 7.89
N SER A 162 -2.13 -23.85 8.62
CA SER A 162 -2.26 -25.24 8.16
C SER A 162 -3.21 -25.41 6.98
N ARG A 163 -4.14 -24.48 6.80
CA ARG A 163 -5.16 -24.52 5.75
C ARG A 163 -4.90 -23.54 4.63
N THR A 164 -4.08 -22.51 4.89
CA THR A 164 -3.69 -21.54 3.89
C THR A 164 -2.72 -22.15 2.88
N ILE A 165 -3.11 -22.09 1.60
CA ILE A 165 -2.28 -22.51 0.47
C ILE A 165 -1.42 -21.33 0.02
N ASP A 166 -0.11 -21.55 -0.04
CA ASP A 166 0.85 -20.61 -0.61
C ASP A 166 0.63 -20.49 -2.13
N PRO A 167 0.27 -19.30 -2.65
CA PRO A 167 0.01 -19.10 -4.07
C PRO A 167 1.22 -19.38 -4.97
N ALA A 168 2.46 -19.28 -4.44
CA ALA A 168 3.66 -19.53 -5.21
C ALA A 168 3.92 -21.03 -5.44
N THR A 169 3.63 -21.85 -4.43
CA THR A 169 3.98 -23.28 -4.43
C THR A 169 2.77 -24.20 -4.61
N SER A 170 1.55 -23.65 -4.53
CA SER A 170 0.29 -24.42 -4.52
C SER A 170 0.23 -25.50 -3.44
N ARG A 171 0.99 -25.31 -2.35
CA ARG A 171 1.05 -26.21 -1.19
C ARG A 171 0.65 -25.43 0.07
N PRO A 172 0.16 -26.10 1.12
CA PRO A 172 0.01 -25.46 2.41
C PRO A 172 1.33 -24.81 2.85
N TYR A 173 1.26 -23.65 3.51
CA TYR A 173 2.45 -23.08 4.13
C TYR A 173 3.10 -24.12 5.05
N ASN A 174 4.42 -24.28 4.91
CA ASN A 174 5.13 -25.29 5.69
C ASN A 174 5.08 -24.89 7.16
N LYS A 175 4.25 -25.61 7.93
CA LYS A 175 4.09 -25.46 9.38
C LYS A 175 5.39 -25.89 10.06
N SER A 176 6.47 -25.13 9.96
CA SER A 176 7.54 -25.25 10.95
C SER A 176 6.97 -24.65 12.23
N VAL A 177 6.46 -25.54 13.08
CA VAL A 177 5.65 -25.35 14.30
C VAL A 177 6.29 -24.44 15.39
N ALA A 178 7.39 -23.73 15.10
CA ALA A 178 8.19 -23.05 16.12
C ALA A 178 8.31 -21.53 15.97
N ASN A 179 7.67 -20.90 14.98
CA ASN A 179 7.77 -19.45 14.79
C ASN A 179 6.42 -18.89 14.33
N ASN A 180 5.47 -18.76 15.26
CA ASN A 180 4.48 -17.71 15.04
C ASN A 180 5.29 -16.39 14.95
N TRP A 181 4.90 -15.45 14.08
CA TRP A 181 5.67 -14.22 13.91
C TRP A 181 5.91 -13.52 15.26
N ARG A 182 4.96 -13.55 16.21
CA ARG A 182 5.13 -13.05 17.59
C ARG A 182 6.20 -13.82 18.40
N GLU A 183 6.36 -15.14 18.25
CA GLU A 183 7.44 -15.91 18.91
C GLU A 183 8.82 -15.51 18.40
N PHE A 184 8.94 -15.20 17.12
CA PHE A 184 10.19 -14.71 16.56
C PHE A 184 10.52 -13.28 17.04
N TYR A 185 9.51 -12.44 17.30
CA TYR A 185 9.69 -11.01 17.63
C TYR A 185 9.51 -10.63 19.11
N CYS A 186 8.81 -11.43 19.92
CA CYS A 186 8.54 -11.15 21.34
C CYS A 186 9.41 -11.97 22.30
N ASP A 187 10.30 -12.84 21.80
CA ASP A 187 11.24 -13.57 22.63
C ASP A 187 12.39 -12.65 23.09
N ALA A 188 12.17 -11.98 24.23
CA ALA A 188 13.12 -11.08 24.89
C ALA A 188 14.39 -11.79 25.42
N THR A 189 14.51 -13.11 25.26
CA THR A 189 15.68 -13.88 25.74
C THR A 189 16.78 -14.03 24.69
N LYS A 190 16.52 -13.67 23.43
CA LYS A 190 17.54 -13.65 22.37
C LYS A 190 18.34 -12.33 22.42
N GLU A 191 19.66 -12.46 22.52
CA GLU A 191 20.64 -11.41 22.87
C GLU A 191 20.55 -10.04 22.15
N PRO A 192 21.15 -8.97 22.72
CA PRO A 192 21.02 -7.57 22.27
C PRO A 192 21.66 -7.23 20.91
N SER A 193 22.25 -8.20 20.21
CA SER A 193 22.75 -7.98 18.84
C SER A 193 21.63 -7.72 17.83
N LEU A 194 20.38 -8.05 18.20
CA LEU A 194 19.16 -7.76 17.46
C LEU A 194 18.56 -6.38 17.81
N ALA A 195 19.20 -5.55 18.64
CA ALA A 195 18.72 -4.21 18.98
C ALA A 195 18.70 -3.23 17.78
N LEU A 196 19.35 -3.57 16.65
CA LEU A 196 19.18 -2.87 15.38
C LEU A 196 17.83 -3.19 14.69
N LEU A 197 17.18 -4.31 15.04
CA LEU A 197 15.92 -4.79 14.46
C LEU A 197 14.69 -4.17 15.14
N GLY A 198 14.83 -3.74 16.40
CA GLY A 198 13.74 -3.11 17.16
C GLY A 198 13.24 -1.79 16.56
N GLY A 199 14.06 -1.08 15.79
CA GLY A 199 13.67 0.16 15.10
C GLY A 199 12.93 -0.05 13.77
N LEU A 200 12.96 -1.25 13.20
CA LEU A 200 12.43 -1.57 11.87
C LEU A 200 10.98 -2.09 11.96
N HIS A 201 10.67 -2.84 13.03
CA HIS A 201 9.31 -3.30 13.38
C HIS A 201 8.35 -2.13 13.69
N ASP A 202 8.87 -1.01 14.18
CA ASP A 202 8.13 0.23 14.45
C ASP A 202 7.44 0.81 13.18
N CYS A 203 7.95 0.50 11.98
CA CYS A 203 7.46 1.13 10.74
C CYS A 203 6.35 0.36 9.99
N ILE A 204 6.35 -0.98 9.99
CA ILE A 204 5.48 -1.75 9.09
C ILE A 204 4.22 -2.27 9.81
N LEU A 205 4.41 -2.93 10.96
CA LEU A 205 3.32 -3.44 11.79
C LEU A 205 2.99 -2.52 12.96
N GLY A 206 3.90 -1.57 13.25
CA GLY A 206 3.85 -0.71 14.43
C GLY A 206 4.12 -1.58 15.66
N ASN A 207 5.24 -1.42 16.32
CA ASN A 207 5.40 -2.09 17.61
C ASN A 207 4.52 -1.36 18.64
N PRO A 208 3.78 -2.06 19.51
CA PRO A 208 3.53 -1.51 20.83
C PRO A 208 4.91 -1.23 21.42
N ARG A 209 5.21 -0.01 21.90
CA ARG A 209 6.26 0.00 22.93
C ARG A 209 5.67 -0.77 24.09
N TYR A 210 6.14 -1.99 24.30
CA TYR A 210 5.97 -2.67 25.56
C TYR A 210 6.79 -1.88 26.58
N ALA A 211 6.23 -0.79 27.08
CA ALA A 211 6.76 -0.14 28.27
C ALA A 211 6.46 -1.08 29.44
N CYS A 212 7.34 -2.06 29.65
CA CYS A 212 7.42 -2.79 30.91
C CYS A 212 7.77 -1.74 31.97
N ARG A 213 6.74 -1.20 32.63
CA ARG A 213 6.93 -0.33 33.77
C ARG A 213 7.34 -1.26 34.91
N ASP A 214 8.62 -1.23 35.27
CA ASP A 214 9.08 -1.94 36.45
C ASP A 214 8.23 -1.50 37.64
N ALA A 215 7.51 -2.45 38.24
CA ALA A 215 6.66 -2.24 39.39
C ALA A 215 7.48 -2.09 40.69
N THR A 216 8.62 -1.39 40.62
CA THR A 216 9.54 -1.17 41.74
C THR A 216 9.88 0.32 41.86
N SER A 217 8.86 1.15 42.02
CA SER A 217 9.03 2.43 42.73
C SER A 217 7.70 2.88 43.33
N GLY A 218 7.32 2.20 44.42
CA GLY A 218 6.56 2.87 45.46
C GLY A 218 7.43 4.00 46.02
N GLY A 219 7.03 5.24 45.74
CA GLY A 219 7.73 6.43 46.23
C GLY A 219 7.20 7.68 45.56
N GLY A 220 6.33 8.41 46.26
CA GLY A 220 5.73 9.65 45.78
C GLY A 220 6.77 10.69 45.36
N GLY A 221 6.55 11.33 44.21
CA GLY A 221 7.42 12.38 43.72
C GLY A 221 6.93 12.98 42.40
N ARG A 222 6.78 14.30 42.38
CA ARG A 222 6.19 15.14 41.32
C ARG A 222 6.70 14.84 39.90
N ASN A 223 5.79 15.02 38.94
CA ASN A 223 6.01 15.14 37.50
C ASN A 223 7.33 15.86 37.16
N LYS A 224 8.33 15.11 36.70
CA LYS A 224 9.41 15.62 35.84
C LYS A 224 9.47 14.74 34.59
N LYS A 225 9.29 15.36 33.42
CA LYS A 225 9.63 14.77 32.12
C LYS A 225 11.13 14.47 32.14
N VAL A 226 11.51 13.21 32.30
CA VAL A 226 12.90 12.77 32.12
C VAL A 226 13.15 12.68 30.61
N LYS A 227 13.93 13.62 30.08
CA LYS A 227 14.70 13.41 28.84
C LYS A 227 15.92 12.56 29.23
N GLY A 228 15.88 11.26 28.97
CA GLY A 228 16.97 10.34 29.28
C GLY A 228 17.52 9.67 28.03
N GLY A 229 18.79 9.96 27.72
CA GLY A 229 19.55 9.29 26.67
C GLY A 229 19.98 7.87 27.05
N TRP A 230 20.42 7.15 26.03
CA TRP A 230 21.03 5.83 26.11
C TRP A 230 22.28 5.87 26.98
N ASN A 231 22.23 5.26 28.18
CA ASN A 231 23.35 4.57 28.84
C ASN A 231 22.99 4.30 30.31
N ALA A 232 22.22 3.25 30.58
CA ALA A 232 22.24 2.58 31.88
C ALA A 232 21.48 1.25 31.77
N THR A 233 22.20 0.14 31.53
CA THR A 233 21.89 -1.18 32.11
C THR A 233 22.97 -2.20 31.76
N ARG A 234 23.96 -2.32 32.65
CA ARG A 234 24.73 -3.54 32.90
C ARG A 234 24.59 -3.81 34.40
N ALA A 235 23.73 -4.75 34.78
CA ALA A 235 23.90 -5.60 35.96
C ALA A 235 22.61 -6.40 36.26
N ALA A 236 22.84 -7.54 36.90
CA ALA A 236 21.88 -8.42 37.58
C ALA A 236 21.13 -9.42 36.70
N GLY A 237 21.74 -10.61 36.58
CA GLY A 237 21.02 -11.85 36.36
C GLY A 237 20.11 -12.18 37.55
N GLY A 238 18.94 -12.73 37.26
CA GLY A 238 17.99 -13.18 38.26
C GLY A 238 16.76 -13.80 37.59
N ASN A 239 16.68 -15.13 37.63
CA ASN A 239 15.48 -15.89 37.33
C ASN A 239 14.34 -15.41 38.25
N ARG A 240 13.32 -14.76 37.69
CA ARG A 240 12.03 -14.60 38.34
C ARG A 240 10.91 -14.56 37.30
N THR A 241 10.03 -15.54 37.42
CA THR A 241 8.74 -15.66 36.75
C THR A 241 7.85 -14.47 37.13
N HIS A 242 7.97 -13.37 36.40
CA HIS A 242 7.06 -12.24 36.54
C HIS A 242 5.95 -12.31 35.50
N ARG A 243 4.73 -12.59 35.96
CA ARG A 243 3.50 -12.06 35.37
C ARG A 243 3.62 -10.53 35.35
N THR A 244 4.14 -9.94 34.30
CA THR A 244 4.14 -8.50 34.08
C THR A 244 2.93 -8.12 33.22
N GLY A 245 2.08 -7.24 33.76
CA GLY A 245 1.03 -6.58 33.02
C GLY A 245 1.63 -5.63 31.98
N CYS A 246 1.97 -6.17 30.82
CA CYS A 246 2.26 -5.38 29.62
C CYS A 246 0.97 -4.69 29.16
N ARG A 247 0.86 -3.37 29.38
CA ARG A 247 -0.15 -2.58 28.68
C ARG A 247 0.22 -2.59 27.20
N ARG A 248 -0.63 -3.17 26.35
CA ARG A 248 -0.54 -3.08 24.90
C ARG A 248 -0.67 -1.61 24.51
N GLU A 249 0.45 -0.97 24.14
CA GLU A 249 0.36 0.26 23.34
C GLU A 249 -0.15 -0.11 21.93
N LYS A 250 -0.89 0.78 21.27
CA LYS A 250 -1.47 0.47 19.95
C LYS A 250 -0.33 0.21 18.95
N PRO A 251 -0.20 -0.99 18.36
CA PRO A 251 0.68 -1.19 17.22
C PRO A 251 0.10 -0.41 16.02
N MET A 252 0.69 0.75 15.70
CA MET A 252 0.18 1.66 14.67
C MET A 252 1.01 1.59 13.37
N GLY A 253 1.09 0.43 12.73
CA GLY A 253 1.62 0.31 11.37
C GLY A 253 0.50 0.38 10.34
N SER A 254 0.59 1.28 9.36
CA SER A 254 -0.41 1.36 8.28
C SER A 254 -0.46 0.08 7.43
N GLY A 255 0.63 -0.68 7.37
CA GLY A 255 0.70 -1.96 6.67
C GLY A 255 -0.20 -3.03 7.28
N ALA A 256 -0.20 -3.16 8.62
CA ALA A 256 -1.07 -4.11 9.33
C ALA A 256 -2.56 -3.83 9.07
N ILE A 257 -2.96 -2.56 9.04
CA ILE A 257 -4.33 -2.13 8.73
C ILE A 257 -4.73 -2.61 7.34
N ILE A 258 -3.90 -2.32 6.33
CA ILE A 258 -4.19 -2.63 4.93
C ILE A 258 -4.19 -4.14 4.68
N ALA A 259 -3.21 -4.87 5.24
CA ALA A 259 -3.17 -6.33 5.17
C ALA A 259 -4.43 -6.95 5.79
N SER A 260 -4.86 -6.48 6.96
CA SER A 260 -6.05 -6.96 7.65
C SER A 260 -7.34 -6.71 6.86
N MET A 261 -7.50 -5.52 6.28
CA MET A 261 -8.66 -5.22 5.42
C MET A 261 -8.71 -6.11 4.18
N ARG A 262 -7.55 -6.47 3.61
CA ARG A 262 -7.49 -7.44 2.50
C ARG A 262 -7.88 -8.85 2.93
N LEU A 263 -7.45 -9.29 4.11
CA LEU A 263 -7.85 -10.58 4.68
C LEU A 263 -9.36 -10.62 4.95
N MET A 264 -9.93 -9.55 5.51
CA MET A 264 -11.38 -9.43 5.69
C MET A 264 -12.13 -9.48 4.35
N ALA A 265 -11.63 -8.80 3.32
CA ALA A 265 -12.21 -8.87 1.98
C ALA A 265 -12.15 -10.30 1.41
N LEU A 266 -11.02 -11.00 1.56
CA LEU A 266 -10.87 -12.40 1.13
C LEU A 266 -11.86 -13.33 1.81
N GLU A 267 -12.05 -13.20 3.13
CA GLU A 267 -13.01 -13.99 3.89
C GLU A 267 -14.43 -13.80 3.34
N LYS A 268 -14.83 -12.55 3.08
CA LYS A 268 -16.16 -12.26 2.52
C LYS A 268 -16.34 -12.73 1.09
N ILE A 269 -15.31 -12.58 0.25
CA ILE A 269 -15.31 -13.10 -1.13
C ILE A 269 -15.52 -14.62 -1.13
N ALA A 270 -14.81 -15.34 -0.27
CA ALA A 270 -14.93 -16.78 -0.13
C ALA A 270 -16.31 -17.18 0.41
N ALA A 271 -16.76 -16.57 1.52
CA ALA A 271 -18.03 -16.90 2.17
C ALA A 271 -19.26 -16.67 1.26
N LEU A 272 -19.19 -15.71 0.35
CA LEU A 272 -20.30 -15.34 -0.54
C LEU A 272 -20.15 -15.92 -1.98
N GLY A 273 -19.10 -16.71 -2.23
CA GLY A 273 -18.80 -17.27 -3.55
C GLY A 273 -18.61 -16.21 -4.63
N LEU A 274 -18.01 -15.05 -4.30
CA LEU A 274 -17.91 -13.93 -5.25
C LEU A 274 -16.86 -14.16 -6.33
N ALA A 275 -15.87 -15.03 -6.08
CA ALA A 275 -14.85 -15.36 -7.07
C ALA A 275 -15.43 -16.02 -8.34
N GLU A 276 -16.57 -16.71 -8.22
CA GLU A 276 -17.26 -17.35 -9.35
C GLU A 276 -18.20 -16.37 -10.09
N LYS A 277 -18.60 -15.28 -9.43
CA LYS A 277 -19.57 -14.29 -9.95
C LYS A 277 -18.91 -13.16 -10.72
N PHE A 278 -17.65 -12.87 -10.43
CA PHE A 278 -16.92 -11.76 -11.02
C PHE A 278 -15.70 -12.27 -11.77
N SER A 279 -15.52 -11.82 -13.01
CA SER A 279 -14.35 -12.17 -13.82
C SER A 279 -13.12 -11.37 -13.42
N GLN A 280 -13.32 -10.21 -12.80
CA GLN A 280 -12.25 -9.30 -12.41
C GLN A 280 -12.60 -8.48 -11.16
N MET A 281 -11.56 -7.93 -10.54
CA MET A 281 -11.71 -7.11 -9.34
C MET A 281 -10.83 -5.86 -9.39
N ILE A 282 -11.25 -4.83 -8.67
CA ILE A 282 -10.48 -3.60 -8.45
C ILE A 282 -10.45 -3.33 -6.95
N LEU A 283 -9.28 -3.28 -6.34
CA LEU A 283 -9.08 -2.76 -5.00
C LEU A 283 -8.77 -1.28 -5.06
N THR A 284 -9.46 -0.48 -4.24
CA THR A 284 -9.22 0.96 -4.18
C THR A 284 -9.62 1.58 -2.83
N ARG A 285 -9.59 2.92 -2.77
CA ARG A 285 -9.91 3.72 -1.58
C ARG A 285 -10.96 4.79 -1.87
N ALA A 286 -11.70 5.18 -0.83
CA ALA A 286 -12.72 6.20 -0.91
C ALA A 286 -12.18 7.64 -1.10
N ASP A 287 -10.92 7.90 -0.72
CA ASP A 287 -10.31 9.23 -0.76
C ASP A 287 -9.50 9.54 -2.01
N TYR A 288 -9.71 8.80 -3.10
CA TYR A 288 -9.21 9.15 -4.42
C TYR A 288 -10.16 10.10 -5.16
N VAL A 289 -9.61 11.17 -5.74
CA VAL A 289 -10.26 11.93 -6.81
C VAL A 289 -9.75 11.39 -8.14
N TYR A 290 -10.64 10.81 -8.94
CA TYR A 290 -10.35 10.31 -10.29
C TYR A 290 -10.60 11.43 -11.29
N LEU A 291 -9.57 11.85 -12.03
CA LEU A 291 -9.71 12.87 -13.06
C LEU A 291 -10.10 12.28 -14.42
N LYS A 292 -9.74 11.01 -14.63
CA LYS A 292 -10.12 10.18 -15.78
C LYS A 292 -10.27 8.73 -15.30
N PRO A 293 -10.87 7.83 -16.12
CA PRO A 293 -10.82 6.39 -15.83
C PRO A 293 -9.38 5.92 -15.58
N PRO A 294 -9.17 4.95 -14.68
CA PRO A 294 -7.88 4.29 -14.51
C PRO A 294 -7.35 3.73 -15.84
N ARG A 295 -6.05 3.88 -16.11
CA ARG A 295 -5.43 3.44 -17.38
C ARG A 295 -5.02 1.96 -17.37
N HIS A 296 -5.99 1.09 -17.14
CA HIS A 296 -5.84 -0.35 -17.38
C HIS A 296 -6.99 -0.84 -18.25
N PRO A 297 -6.86 -2.01 -18.92
CA PRO A 297 -7.90 -2.53 -19.78
C PRO A 297 -9.24 -2.68 -19.05
N VAL A 298 -10.33 -2.55 -19.80
CA VAL A 298 -11.69 -2.80 -19.29
C VAL A 298 -11.87 -4.27 -18.92
N ALA A 299 -11.27 -5.18 -19.70
CA ALA A 299 -11.32 -6.62 -19.49
C ALA A 299 -9.93 -7.16 -19.18
N MET A 300 -9.70 -7.53 -17.92
CA MET A 300 -8.44 -8.07 -17.43
C MET A 300 -8.53 -9.59 -17.34
N ARG A 301 -7.74 -10.29 -18.15
CA ARG A 301 -7.82 -11.76 -18.31
C ARG A 301 -6.62 -12.53 -17.74
N ASP A 302 -5.48 -11.87 -17.63
CA ASP A 302 -4.26 -12.51 -17.16
C ASP A 302 -4.36 -12.81 -15.65
N ALA A 303 -4.09 -14.05 -15.27
CA ALA A 303 -4.14 -14.56 -13.89
C ALA A 303 -2.93 -14.13 -13.04
N ASN A 304 -1.91 -13.54 -13.66
CA ASN A 304 -0.65 -13.16 -13.04
C ASN A 304 -0.31 -11.68 -13.21
N VAL A 305 -1.15 -10.88 -13.87
CA VAL A 305 -0.92 -9.43 -14.00
C VAL A 305 -1.83 -8.65 -13.06
N VAL A 306 -1.24 -7.72 -12.30
CA VAL A 306 -1.97 -6.69 -11.58
C VAL A 306 -1.56 -5.31 -12.08
N HIS A 307 -2.57 -4.50 -12.44
CA HIS A 307 -2.38 -3.13 -12.85
C HIS A 307 -2.35 -2.22 -11.63
N ILE A 308 -1.24 -1.51 -11.46
CA ILE A 308 -1.00 -0.64 -10.31
C ILE A 308 -0.54 0.74 -10.83
N PRO A 309 -1.24 1.82 -10.45
CA PRO A 309 -0.84 3.17 -10.82
C PRO A 309 0.52 3.56 -10.26
N ASP A 310 1.33 4.23 -11.07
CA ASP A 310 2.56 4.87 -10.62
C ASP A 310 2.24 5.99 -9.61
N GLY A 311 2.83 5.93 -8.41
CA GLY A 311 2.51 6.88 -7.33
C GLY A 311 3.56 6.97 -6.24
N GLU A 312 3.17 7.45 -5.04
CA GLU A 312 4.01 7.34 -3.85
C GLU A 312 4.07 5.86 -3.43
N ASN A 313 5.10 5.19 -3.93
CA ASN A 313 5.33 3.76 -3.77
C ASN A 313 6.51 3.45 -2.83
N TRP A 314 7.20 4.46 -2.29
CA TRP A 314 8.31 4.33 -1.32
C TRP A 314 9.38 3.27 -1.71
N GLY A 315 9.61 3.09 -3.02
CA GLY A 315 10.55 2.10 -3.55
C GLY A 315 9.96 0.72 -3.88
N GLY A 316 8.65 0.52 -3.70
CA GLY A 316 7.89 -0.68 -4.07
C GLY A 316 6.71 -0.38 -5.00
N VAL A 317 5.51 -0.88 -4.66
CA VAL A 317 4.27 -0.63 -5.40
C VAL A 317 3.19 -0.12 -4.46
N THR A 318 2.31 0.77 -4.93
CA THR A 318 1.23 1.28 -4.05
C THR A 318 0.32 0.13 -3.60
N ASP A 319 0.04 0.12 -2.30
CA ASP A 319 -0.83 -0.84 -1.62
C ASP A 319 -2.30 -0.38 -1.58
N ARG A 320 -2.59 0.75 -2.23
CA ARG A 320 -3.86 1.47 -2.19
C ARG A 320 -4.74 1.30 -3.43
N TYR A 321 -4.17 0.75 -4.50
CA TYR A 321 -4.88 0.44 -5.73
C TYR A 321 -4.30 -0.83 -6.36
N GLY A 322 -5.17 -1.70 -6.87
CA GLY A 322 -4.79 -2.80 -7.75
C GLY A 322 -5.98 -3.25 -8.55
N ALA A 323 -5.79 -3.56 -9.84
CA ALA A 323 -6.84 -4.08 -10.70
C ALA A 323 -6.32 -5.28 -11.48
N GLY A 324 -7.14 -6.31 -11.66
CA GLY A 324 -6.75 -7.51 -12.40
C GLY A 324 -7.90 -8.49 -12.56
N SER A 325 -7.63 -9.61 -13.24
CA SER A 325 -8.56 -10.74 -13.25
C SER A 325 -8.84 -11.23 -11.82
N THR A 326 -9.94 -11.94 -11.61
CA THR A 326 -10.26 -12.50 -10.28
C THR A 326 -9.13 -13.37 -9.73
N PRO A 327 -8.52 -14.32 -10.48
CA PRO A 327 -7.38 -15.08 -10.00
C PRO A 327 -6.18 -14.20 -9.59
N ALA A 328 -5.84 -13.19 -10.39
CA ALA A 328 -4.77 -12.24 -10.09
C ALA A 328 -5.05 -11.45 -8.80
N MET A 329 -6.29 -10.98 -8.66
CA MET A 329 -6.69 -10.18 -7.51
C MET A 329 -6.81 -11.01 -6.23
N LEU A 330 -7.17 -12.29 -6.30
CA LEU A 330 -7.11 -13.19 -5.15
C LEU A 330 -5.66 -13.34 -4.66
N LYS A 331 -4.67 -13.47 -5.56
CA LYS A 331 -3.25 -13.45 -5.17
C LYS A 331 -2.86 -12.11 -4.55
N TYR A 332 -3.26 -11.00 -5.15
CA TYR A 332 -2.97 -9.65 -4.68
C TYR A 332 -3.49 -9.37 -3.25
N LEU A 333 -4.69 -9.86 -2.92
CA LEU A 333 -5.29 -9.69 -1.60
C LEU A 333 -4.62 -10.55 -0.50
N ARG A 334 -4.04 -11.70 -0.86
CA ARG A 334 -3.43 -12.67 0.08
C ARG A 334 -2.11 -12.23 0.70
N TRP A 335 -1.64 -11.02 0.42
CA TRP A 335 -0.42 -10.46 1.01
C TRP A 335 -0.37 -10.61 2.55
N GLY A 336 -1.50 -10.43 3.24
CA GLY A 336 -1.62 -10.62 4.70
C GLY A 336 -1.31 -12.04 5.17
N GLU A 337 -1.63 -13.06 4.38
CA GLU A 337 -1.37 -14.47 4.71
C GLU A 337 0.13 -14.77 4.69
N SER A 338 0.88 -14.12 3.80
CA SER A 338 2.33 -14.28 3.72
C SER A 338 3.03 -13.83 5.00
N TYR A 339 2.53 -12.76 5.64
CA TYR A 339 3.04 -12.31 6.94
C TYR A 339 2.76 -13.30 8.06
N ALA A 340 1.56 -13.89 8.04
CA ALA A 340 1.14 -14.82 9.07
C ALA A 340 1.90 -16.15 8.98
N CYS A 341 2.12 -16.64 7.76
CA CYS A 341 2.47 -18.03 7.52
C CYS A 341 3.89 -18.28 6.97
N ASP A 342 4.62 -17.23 6.56
CA ASP A 342 6.01 -17.34 6.09
C ASP A 342 6.91 -16.48 6.97
N ALA A 343 7.28 -17.00 8.15
CA ALA A 343 8.10 -16.30 9.13
C ALA A 343 9.49 -15.92 8.58
N ASN A 344 10.09 -16.78 7.75
CA ASN A 344 11.40 -16.53 7.16
C ASN A 344 11.36 -15.37 6.16
N ARG A 345 10.35 -15.35 5.27
CA ARG A 345 10.13 -14.21 4.38
C ARG A 345 9.79 -12.96 5.16
N THR A 346 8.90 -13.06 6.15
CA THR A 346 8.50 -11.91 6.97
C THR A 346 9.72 -11.30 7.64
N ALA A 347 10.61 -12.12 8.19
CA ALA A 347 11.88 -11.66 8.75
C ALA A 347 12.79 -11.05 7.69
N HIS A 348 12.95 -11.70 6.54
CA HIS A 348 13.73 -11.14 5.45
C HIS A 348 13.18 -9.79 5.00
N ASP A 349 11.90 -9.72 4.63
CA ASP A 349 11.24 -8.53 4.12
C ASP A 349 11.24 -7.41 5.15
N MET A 350 10.98 -7.70 6.43
CA MET A 350 11.10 -6.66 7.46
C MET A 350 12.53 -6.15 7.62
N ASN A 351 13.56 -6.99 7.47
CA ASN A 351 14.96 -6.57 7.57
C ASN A 351 15.42 -5.61 6.46
N VAL A 352 14.71 -5.56 5.34
CA VAL A 352 15.15 -4.85 4.13
C VAL A 352 14.08 -3.95 3.51
N SER A 353 12.85 -3.99 4.02
CA SER A 353 11.75 -3.13 3.58
C SER A 353 11.54 -1.99 4.58
N ASN A 354 11.32 -0.79 4.04
CA ASN A 354 11.05 0.42 4.82
C ASN A 354 9.56 0.79 4.81
N GLY A 355 8.66 -0.13 4.44
CA GLY A 355 7.23 0.16 4.34
C GLY A 355 6.39 -0.92 3.66
N PRO A 356 5.05 -0.81 3.78
CA PRO A 356 4.10 -1.76 3.21
C PRO A 356 4.22 -1.90 1.68
N GLU A 357 4.55 -0.84 0.96
CA GLU A 357 4.66 -0.84 -0.50
C GLU A 357 5.82 -1.72 -1.01
N VAL A 358 6.96 -1.72 -0.30
CA VAL A 358 8.13 -2.55 -0.64
C VAL A 358 7.85 -4.02 -0.33
N SER A 359 7.21 -4.30 0.81
CA SER A 359 6.81 -5.68 1.12
C SER A 359 5.77 -6.22 0.14
N LEU A 360 4.79 -5.41 -0.27
CA LEU A 360 3.82 -5.82 -1.27
C LEU A 360 4.49 -6.15 -2.61
N ASP A 361 5.40 -5.29 -3.11
CA ASP A 361 6.15 -5.54 -4.34
C ASP A 361 6.91 -6.87 -4.30
N ARG A 362 7.57 -7.16 -3.18
CA ARG A 362 8.31 -8.42 -2.98
C ARG A 362 7.41 -9.64 -2.92
N TYR A 363 6.28 -9.52 -2.23
CA TYR A 363 5.27 -10.55 -2.19
C TYR A 363 4.75 -10.86 -3.59
N LEU A 364 4.43 -9.84 -4.39
CA LEU A 364 3.94 -10.03 -5.76
C LEU A 364 4.96 -10.78 -6.63
N ARG A 365 6.23 -10.38 -6.59
CA ARG A 365 7.30 -11.11 -7.30
C ARG A 365 7.42 -12.55 -6.86
N TYR A 366 7.26 -12.81 -5.57
CA TYR A 366 7.33 -14.17 -5.04
C TYR A 366 6.21 -15.07 -5.55
N VAL A 367 4.97 -14.56 -5.58
CA VAL A 367 3.83 -15.34 -6.08
C VAL A 367 3.73 -15.36 -7.61
N GLY A 368 4.81 -14.95 -8.30
CA GLY A 368 4.91 -14.94 -9.76
C GLY A 368 3.97 -13.94 -10.42
N MET A 369 3.66 -12.83 -9.74
CA MET A 369 2.83 -11.76 -10.29
C MET A 369 3.69 -10.70 -10.99
N ASP A 370 3.27 -10.33 -12.19
CA ASP A 370 3.76 -9.17 -12.92
C ASP A 370 2.96 -7.93 -12.52
N VAL A 371 3.68 -6.83 -12.29
CA VAL A 371 3.06 -5.53 -12.02
C VAL A 371 3.09 -4.71 -13.30
N ASP A 372 1.92 -4.47 -13.87
CA ASP A 372 1.77 -3.51 -14.95
C ASP A 372 1.56 -2.11 -14.36
N ALA A 373 2.62 -1.32 -14.40
CA ALA A 373 2.62 0.05 -13.94
C ALA A 373 1.80 0.94 -14.90
N CYS A 374 0.64 1.40 -14.46
CA CYS A 374 -0.22 2.26 -15.26
C CYS A 374 -0.10 3.75 -14.87
N GLU A 375 -0.44 4.64 -15.80
CA GLU A 375 -0.41 6.08 -15.51
C GLU A 375 -1.49 6.43 -14.46
N ALA A 376 -1.06 7.00 -13.34
CA ALA A 376 -2.00 7.51 -12.34
C ALA A 376 -2.86 8.63 -12.91
N THR A 377 -4.17 8.43 -12.91
CA THR A 377 -5.20 9.41 -13.29
C THR A 377 -5.98 9.92 -12.08
N MET A 378 -5.58 9.51 -10.88
CA MET A 378 -6.17 9.89 -9.62
C MET A 378 -5.14 10.28 -8.58
N PHE A 379 -5.57 11.01 -7.56
CA PHE A 379 -4.73 11.41 -6.43
C PHE A 379 -5.50 11.39 -5.12
N THR A 380 -4.79 11.19 -4.02
CA THR A 380 -5.41 11.12 -2.70
C THR A 380 -5.72 12.51 -2.15
N VAL A 381 -6.93 12.71 -1.65
CA VAL A 381 -7.38 13.93 -0.96
C VAL A 381 -7.61 13.71 0.54
N ARG A 382 -7.71 14.79 1.29
CA ARG A 382 -8.24 14.80 2.66
C ARG A 382 -9.11 16.04 2.89
N ARG A 383 -10.00 15.98 3.88
CA ARG A 383 -10.78 17.16 4.29
C ARG A 383 -9.90 18.20 4.97
N SER A 384 -10.22 19.48 4.73
CA SER A 384 -9.56 20.63 5.34
C SER A 384 -10.03 20.92 6.77
N SER A 385 -11.24 20.49 7.14
CA SER A 385 -11.91 20.75 8.42
C SER A 385 -11.26 20.11 9.66
N GLY A 386 -10.16 19.37 9.50
CA GLY A 386 -9.53 18.64 10.62
C GLY A 386 -10.31 17.40 11.08
N GLU A 387 -11.48 17.12 10.48
CA GLU A 387 -12.34 15.95 10.74
C GLU A 387 -11.73 14.58 10.37
N ASP A 388 -10.49 14.57 9.86
CA ASP A 388 -9.71 13.35 9.63
C ASP A 388 -8.56 13.26 10.65
N PRO A 389 -8.84 12.94 11.93
CA PRO A 389 -7.83 12.85 12.99
C PRO A 389 -6.86 11.69 12.77
N TYR A 390 -7.21 10.74 11.91
CA TYR A 390 -6.43 9.54 11.59
C TYR A 390 -5.67 9.67 10.27
N SER A 391 -5.41 10.91 9.83
CA SER A 391 -4.59 11.20 8.65
C SER A 391 -3.14 11.42 9.06
N TRP A 392 -2.25 10.52 8.63
CA TRP A 392 -0.81 10.60 8.88
C TRP A 392 -0.11 11.83 8.25
N ARG A 393 -0.74 12.45 7.24
CA ARG A 393 -0.20 13.62 6.51
C ARG A 393 -1.16 14.78 6.60
N LYS A 394 -0.66 15.97 6.93
CA LYS A 394 -1.43 17.23 7.02
C LYS A 394 -2.07 17.66 5.69
N GLY A 395 -1.52 17.20 4.57
CA GLY A 395 -1.92 17.62 3.22
C GLY A 395 -1.48 19.03 2.88
N THR A 396 -1.59 19.37 1.60
CA THR A 396 -1.21 20.67 1.03
C THR A 396 -2.46 21.36 0.50
N ARG A 397 -2.64 22.63 0.88
CA ARG A 397 -3.72 23.46 0.34
C ARG A 397 -3.41 23.81 -1.11
N VAL A 398 -4.37 23.53 -2.00
CA VAL A 398 -4.32 23.93 -3.40
C VAL A 398 -5.62 24.66 -3.72
N ALA A 399 -5.55 25.77 -4.46
CA ALA A 399 -6.68 26.65 -4.69
C ALA A 399 -7.91 25.92 -5.26
N ALA A 400 -7.71 25.07 -6.27
CA ALA A 400 -8.77 24.29 -6.91
C ALA A 400 -9.51 23.34 -5.94
N LEU A 401 -8.81 22.80 -4.94
CA LEU A 401 -9.41 21.88 -3.95
C LEU A 401 -10.02 22.62 -2.75
N ALA A 402 -9.49 23.79 -2.41
CA ALA A 402 -9.87 24.54 -1.21
C ALA A 402 -11.35 24.94 -1.22
N ARG A 403 -11.90 25.29 -2.39
CA ARG A 403 -13.33 25.63 -2.55
C ARG A 403 -14.28 24.47 -2.25
N PHE A 404 -13.78 23.24 -2.29
CA PHE A 404 -14.54 22.02 -1.95
C PHE A 404 -14.21 21.50 -0.55
N GLY A 405 -13.46 22.26 0.26
CA GLY A 405 -13.03 21.80 1.59
C GLY A 405 -12.01 20.65 1.54
N LEU A 406 -11.23 20.55 0.45
CA LEU A 406 -10.26 19.49 0.24
C LEU A 406 -8.82 19.99 0.23
N LEU A 407 -7.89 19.11 0.61
CA LEU A 407 -6.45 19.28 0.51
C LEU A 407 -5.87 18.11 -0.30
N ALA A 408 -4.82 18.38 -1.07
CA ALA A 408 -4.04 17.32 -1.71
C ALA A 408 -3.21 16.61 -0.63
N LYS A 409 -3.50 15.33 -0.34
CA LYS A 409 -2.83 14.60 0.74
C LYS A 409 -1.36 14.34 0.41
N TYR A 410 -1.11 13.96 -0.84
CA TYR A 410 0.21 13.70 -1.41
C TYR A 410 0.40 14.59 -2.63
N THR A 411 1.25 15.61 -2.52
CA THR A 411 1.43 16.62 -3.58
C THR A 411 2.06 16.03 -4.84
N THR A 412 2.87 14.98 -4.70
CA THR A 412 3.49 14.24 -5.81
C THR A 412 2.43 13.49 -6.63
N GLU A 413 1.49 12.80 -5.99
CA GLU A 413 0.35 12.14 -6.65
C GLU A 413 -0.51 13.17 -7.37
N TYR A 414 -0.86 14.28 -6.70
CA TYR A 414 -1.65 15.36 -7.29
C TYR A 414 -1.03 15.91 -8.57
N LYS A 415 0.26 16.28 -8.53
CA LYS A 415 0.98 16.80 -9.70
C LYS A 415 1.09 15.76 -10.82
N ARG A 416 1.32 14.49 -10.46
CA ARG A 416 1.44 13.39 -11.42
C ARG A 416 0.11 13.11 -12.12
N ALA A 417 -0.98 13.03 -11.37
CA ALA A 417 -2.31 12.81 -11.93
C ALA A 417 -2.68 13.89 -12.95
N LEU A 418 -2.51 15.17 -12.59
CA LEU A 418 -2.75 16.29 -13.51
C LEU A 418 -1.92 16.21 -14.78
N LYS A 419 -0.61 15.96 -14.63
CA LYS A 419 0.29 15.79 -15.76
C LYS A 419 -0.18 14.65 -16.69
N ASN A 420 -0.54 13.51 -16.12
CA ASN A 420 -0.92 12.32 -16.87
C ASN A 420 -2.28 12.48 -17.58
N VAL A 421 -3.20 13.29 -17.05
CA VAL A 421 -4.47 13.56 -17.72
C VAL A 421 -4.42 14.76 -18.66
N GLY A 422 -3.33 15.54 -18.63
CA GLY A 422 -3.13 16.75 -19.41
C GLY A 422 -3.91 17.96 -18.88
N TYR A 423 -4.24 17.98 -17.59
CA TYR A 423 -5.01 19.07 -17.00
C TYR A 423 -4.10 20.21 -16.57
N ASP A 424 -4.46 21.43 -16.96
CA ASP A 424 -3.99 22.64 -16.31
C ASP A 424 -4.82 22.95 -15.03
N PRO A 425 -4.49 24.00 -14.26
CA PRO A 425 -5.26 24.37 -13.07
C PRO A 425 -6.74 24.72 -13.34
N ASN A 426 -7.08 25.27 -14.50
CA ASN A 426 -8.46 25.62 -14.87
C ASN A 426 -9.26 24.38 -15.30
N ASP A 427 -8.63 23.44 -16.01
CA ASP A 427 -9.22 22.15 -16.37
C ASP A 427 -9.61 21.37 -15.12
N LEU A 428 -8.73 21.38 -14.11
CA LEU A 428 -9.04 20.76 -12.82
C LEU A 428 -10.28 21.39 -12.18
N VAL A 429 -10.37 22.72 -12.12
CA VAL A 429 -11.54 23.39 -11.52
C VAL A 429 -12.82 22.98 -12.25
N SER A 430 -12.79 22.99 -13.58
CA SER A 430 -13.92 22.59 -14.42
C SER A 430 -14.33 21.12 -14.19
N ALA A 431 -13.36 20.22 -14.08
CA ALA A 431 -13.64 18.81 -13.78
C ALA A 431 -14.24 18.61 -12.38
N LEU A 432 -13.71 19.31 -11.37
CA LEU A 432 -14.28 19.26 -10.03
C LEU A 432 -15.68 19.88 -9.95
N ASP A 433 -15.94 20.92 -10.74
CA ASP A 433 -17.28 21.51 -10.89
C ASP A 433 -18.27 20.57 -11.55
N ALA A 434 -17.84 19.86 -12.60
CA ALA A 434 -18.65 18.84 -13.24
C ALA A 434 -19.02 17.73 -12.25
N PHE A 435 -18.09 17.30 -11.40
CA PHE A 435 -18.43 16.38 -10.30
C PHE A 435 -19.39 17.04 -9.32
N ALA A 436 -19.12 18.25 -8.83
CA ALA A 436 -19.97 18.92 -7.85
C ALA A 436 -21.44 19.03 -8.32
N ALA A 437 -21.66 19.26 -9.62
CA ALA A 437 -22.96 19.39 -10.24
C ALA A 437 -23.75 18.07 -10.39
N LEU A 438 -23.14 16.90 -10.17
CA LEU A 438 -23.85 15.63 -10.20
C LEU A 438 -24.88 15.55 -9.05
N PRO A 439 -26.08 14.98 -9.29
CA PRO A 439 -27.12 14.86 -8.26
C PRO A 439 -26.70 13.94 -7.11
#